data_AF-A0ABD4HSF5-F1
#
_entry.id   AF-A0ABD4HSF5-F1
#
_cell.length_a   1.000
_cell.length_b   1.000
_cell.length_c   1.000
_cell.angle_alpha   90.00
_cell.angle_beta   90.00
_cell.angle_gamma   90.00
#
_symmetry.space_group_name_H-M   'P 1'
#
loop_
_entity.id
_entity.type
_entity.pdbx_description
1 polymer ?
#
loop_
_entity_poly.entity_id
_entity_poly.type
_entity_poly.pdbx_seq_one_letter_code
_entity_poly.pdbx_strand_id
1 'polypeptide(L)' 'RQNLPTIITTNLLGKELKEAYGTRTTSRMFVNSDGFTMVFSQTTDKRLKPVKGAIA' A
#
# COMPACT_ATOMS: atom_id res chain seq x y z
N ARG A 1 -2.54 24.14 -5.74
CA ARG A 1 -2.27 22.83 -5.09
C ARG A 1 -0.97 22.30 -5.66
N GLN A 2 0.00 21.92 -4.83
CA GLN A 2 1.24 21.29 -5.30
C GLN A 2 0.98 19.80 -5.54
N ASN A 3 1.41 19.28 -6.69
CA ASN A 3 1.24 17.88 -7.10
C ASN A 3 2.55 17.12 -6.89
N LEU A 4 2.86 16.82 -5.63
CA LEU A 4 4.09 16.13 -5.24
C LEU A 4 3.86 14.62 -5.13
N PRO A 5 4.88 13.79 -5.41
CA PRO A 5 4.78 12.35 -5.26
C PRO A 5 4.51 11.98 -3.80
N THR A 6 3.55 11.08 -3.59
CA THR A 6 3.14 10.61 -2.26
C THR A 6 3.17 9.09 -2.24
N ILE A 7 3.84 8.51 -1.24
CA ILE A 7 3.87 7.07 -1.01
C ILE A 7 2.81 6.73 0.05
N ILE A 8 1.99 5.73 -0.24
CA ILE A 8 0.89 5.29 0.63
C ILE A 8 1.08 3.80 0.91
N THR A 9 0.96 3.42 2.19
CA THR A 9 0.96 2.03 2.63
C THR A 9 -0.36 1.75 3.36
N THR A 10 -0.92 0.57 3.11
CA THR A 10 -2.22 0.18 3.65
C THR A 10 -2.33 -1.34 3.68
N ASN A 11 -3.06 -1.85 4.67
CA ASN A 11 -3.39 -3.27 4.80
C ASN A 11 -4.67 -3.62 4.04
N LEU A 12 -5.35 -2.63 3.46
CA LEU A 12 -6.62 -2.79 2.76
C LEU A 12 -6.41 -2.93 1.25
N LEU A 13 -7.24 -3.76 0.64
CA LEU A 13 -7.34 -3.86 -0.81
C LEU A 13 -8.03 -2.61 -1.41
N GLY A 14 -7.82 -2.38 -2.69
CA GLY A 14 -8.37 -1.20 -3.39
C GLY A 14 -9.90 -1.09 -3.34
N LYS A 15 -10.61 -2.22 -3.22
CA LYS A 15 -12.09 -2.23 -3.03
C LYS A 15 -12.47 -1.76 -1.62
N GLU A 16 -11.81 -2.29 -0.61
CA GLU A 16 -12.03 -1.94 0.80
C GLU A 16 -11.69 -0.47 1.09
N LEU A 17 -10.66 0.07 0.45
CA LEU A 17 -10.34 1.51 0.54
C LEU A 17 -11.46 2.39 -0.01
N LYS A 18 -12.10 1.98 -1.11
CA LYS A 18 -13.21 2.73 -1.72
C LYS A 18 -14.44 2.72 -0.81
N GLU A 19 -14.71 1.60 -0.15
CA GLU A 19 -15.80 1.46 0.81
C GLU A 19 -15.54 2.27 2.08
N ALA A 20 -14.32 2.23 2.62
CA ALA A 20 -13.98 2.91 3.87
C ALA A 20 -13.84 4.44 3.72
N TYR A 21 -13.21 4.91 2.64
CA TYR A 21 -12.82 6.33 2.48
C TYR A 21 -13.53 7.06 1.33
N GLY A 22 -14.38 6.35 0.60
CA GLY A 22 -15.15 6.88 -0.52
C GLY A 22 -14.33 7.07 -1.80
N THR A 23 -15.04 7.05 -2.92
CA THR A 23 -14.48 7.06 -4.28
C THR A 23 -13.65 8.30 -4.59
N ARG A 24 -14.06 9.48 -4.11
CA ARG A 24 -13.38 10.76 -4.38
C ARG A 24 -11.98 10.82 -3.79
N THR A 25 -11.79 10.31 -2.59
CA THR A 25 -10.50 10.35 -1.89
C THR A 25 -9.54 9.34 -2.50
N THR A 26 -9.99 8.11 -2.69
CA THR A 26 -9.19 7.05 -3.33
C THR A 26 -8.80 7.42 -4.76
N SER A 27 -9.71 8.02 -5.54
CA SER A 27 -9.40 8.45 -6.90
C SER A 27 -8.25 9.46 -6.93
N ARG A 28 -8.19 10.40 -5.98
CA ARG A 28 -7.12 11.41 -5.89
C ARG A 28 -5.78 10.83 -5.43
N MET A 29 -5.82 9.84 -4.55
CA MET A 29 -4.62 9.17 -4.05
C MET A 29 -3.93 8.35 -5.16
N PHE A 30 -4.71 7.73 -6.03
CA PHE A 30 -4.23 6.77 -7.02
C PHE A 30 -4.22 7.32 -8.47
N VAL A 31 -4.34 8.63 -8.69
CA VAL A 31 -4.38 9.24 -10.04
C VAL A 31 -3.16 8.86 -10.89
N ASN A 32 -1.98 8.74 -10.27
CA ASN A 32 -0.70 8.47 -10.95
C ASN A 32 -0.02 7.20 -10.44
N SER A 33 -0.78 6.24 -9.88
CA SER A 33 -0.21 5.04 -9.26
C SER A 33 -0.16 3.82 -10.18
N ASP A 34 -0.66 3.93 -11.42
CA ASP A 34 -0.64 2.83 -12.39
C ASP A 34 0.81 2.36 -12.63
N GLY A 35 1.05 1.06 -12.44
CA GLY A 35 2.39 0.45 -12.54
C GLY A 35 3.28 0.60 -11.30
N PHE A 36 2.89 1.41 -10.31
CA PHE A 36 3.65 1.65 -9.07
C PHE A 36 3.03 0.99 -7.83
N THR A 37 2.09 0.07 -8.02
CA THR A 37 1.40 -0.62 -6.92
C THR A 37 2.10 -1.93 -6.60
N MET A 38 2.51 -2.10 -5.33
CA MET A 38 3.06 -3.35 -4.81
C MET A 38 2.09 -3.97 -3.81
N VAL A 39 1.78 -5.26 -3.98
CA VAL A 39 0.93 -6.02 -3.06
C VAL A 39 1.77 -7.08 -2.37
N PHE A 40 1.74 -7.08 -1.04
CA PHE A 40 2.38 -8.10 -0.23
C PHE A 40 1.39 -9.23 0.09
N SER A 41 1.33 -10.27 -0.75
CA SER A 41 0.31 -11.32 -0.64
C SER A 41 0.70 -12.48 0.30
N GLN A 42 1.97 -12.60 0.70
CA GLN A 42 2.49 -13.74 1.47
C GLN A 42 3.59 -13.36 2.47
N THR A 43 3.70 -12.09 2.83
CA THR A 43 4.69 -11.66 3.82
C THR A 43 4.23 -12.02 5.23
N THR A 44 4.92 -12.98 5.85
CA THR A 44 4.81 -13.21 7.30
C THR A 44 5.39 -12.05 8.08
N ASP A 45 4.86 -11.77 9.26
CA ASP A 45 5.43 -10.77 10.17
C ASP A 45 6.91 -11.10 10.44
N LYS A 46 7.79 -10.17 10.08
CA LYS A 46 9.24 -10.29 10.24
C LYS A 46 9.66 -10.41 11.72
N ARG A 47 8.81 -9.99 12.66
CA ARG A 47 9.04 -10.14 14.11
C ARG A 47 8.84 -11.58 14.58
N LEU A 48 7.90 -12.31 13.97
CA LEU A 48 7.57 -13.68 14.33
C LEU A 48 8.42 -14.70 13.57
N LYS A 49 8.71 -14.39 12.30
CA LYS A 49 9.58 -15.19 11.45
C LYS A 49 10.63 -14.27 10.85
N PRO A 50 11.84 -14.20 11.45
CA PRO A 50 12.93 -13.49 10.82
C PRO A 50 13.19 -14.10 9.43
N VAL A 51 13.44 -13.23 8.46
CA VAL A 51 13.79 -13.65 7.11
C VAL A 51 15.08 -14.46 7.23
N LYS A 52 15.05 -15.76 6.89
CA LYS A 52 16.26 -16.60 6.86
C LYS A 52 17.32 -15.88 6.02
N GLY A 53 18.37 -15.38 6.67
CA GLY A 53 19.46 -14.64 6.03
C GLY A 53 19.72 -13.21 6.56
N ALA A 54 18.91 -12.68 7.47
CA ALA A 54 19.28 -11.46 8.20
C ALA A 54 20.33 -11.82 9.27
N ILE A 55 21.59 -11.47 8.98
CA ILE A 55 22.75 -11.68 9.84
C ILE A 55 22.51 -11.01 11.19
N ALA A 56 22.79 -11.76 12.26
CA ALA A 56 22.81 -11.29 13.65
C ALA A 56 23.96 -10.32 13.90
#